data_AF-J2WT96-F1
#
_entry.id   AF-J2WT96-F1
#
_cell.length_a   1.000
_cell.length_b   1.000
_cell.length_c   1.000
_cell.angle_alpha   90.00
_cell.angle_beta   90.00
_cell.angle_gamma   90.00
#
_symmetry.space_group_name_H-M   'P 1'
#
loop_
_entity.id
_entity.type
_entity.pdbx_description
1 polymer ?
#
loop_
_entity_poly.entity_id
_entity_poly.type
_entity_poly.pdbx_seq_one_letter_code
_entity_poly.pdbx_strand_id
1 'polypeptide(L)'
;MVRAAAESMIPLISAVGHETDITLIDFVADKRAPTPTAAAEMAVPVRSDLFVEVADLARRTRAYWQRAHESRRSELRAAARALPAAGDLLAIPRQRLDSAGASLPRGLKANTHSHFRRFTAASSKLTLRVLHGQISQADHRLTVCGERLGLSARSLLRQRRDRFAGLEVRLRASKLSNAQAQRNAIARQRERTQRLGERAGRALATLLHRLDTRVENSGKLLSALSYRGVLARGFALVRDEAGHPLHSADAIGPGARVEIEFADGRVAATADADRPAPAPKRAPSQPKPAAQDAKPVPKRVGKPVDQGSLF
;
A
#
# COMPACT_ATOMS: atom_id res chain seq x y z
N MET A 1 -146.28 -29.49 -24.93
CA MET A 1 -145.68 -28.27 -25.54
C MET A 1 -145.34 -27.22 -24.49
N VAL A 2 -146.28 -26.73 -23.68
CA VAL A 2 -146.04 -25.65 -22.68
C VAL A 2 -144.95 -25.98 -21.64
N ARG A 3 -144.93 -27.20 -21.09
CA ARG A 3 -143.84 -27.63 -20.18
C ARG A 3 -142.46 -27.60 -20.85
N ALA A 4 -142.38 -27.99 -22.13
CA ALA A 4 -141.13 -27.96 -22.88
C ALA A 4 -140.69 -26.52 -23.20
N ALA A 5 -141.62 -25.59 -23.42
CA ALA A 5 -141.31 -24.17 -23.57
C ALA A 5 -140.76 -23.57 -22.26
N ALA A 6 -141.33 -23.94 -21.11
CA ALA A 6 -140.90 -23.46 -19.79
C ALA A 6 -139.46 -23.88 -19.43
N GLU A 7 -139.00 -25.00 -20.00
CA GLU A 7 -137.67 -25.57 -19.76
C GLU A 7 -136.62 -25.11 -20.80
N SER A 8 -136.95 -24.22 -21.73
CA SER A 8 -136.02 -23.75 -22.77
C SER A 8 -134.93 -22.82 -22.19
N MET A 9 -133.66 -23.09 -22.52
CA MET A 9 -132.54 -22.16 -22.22
C MET A 9 -132.36 -21.07 -23.27
N ILE A 10 -132.97 -21.23 -24.44
CA ILE A 10 -132.96 -20.20 -25.49
C ILE A 10 -134.17 -19.29 -25.25
N PRO A 11 -134.00 -17.95 -25.19
CA PRO A 11 -135.10 -17.03 -25.01
C PRO A 11 -136.20 -17.23 -26.05
N LEU A 12 -137.45 -17.35 -25.60
CA LEU A 12 -138.61 -17.63 -26.44
C LEU A 12 -139.49 -16.39 -26.62
N ILE A 13 -139.96 -16.18 -27.86
CA ILE A 13 -140.97 -15.16 -28.18
C ILE A 13 -142.23 -15.86 -28.70
N SER A 14 -143.35 -15.71 -28.01
CA SER A 14 -144.64 -16.25 -28.45
C SER A 14 -145.31 -15.33 -29.47
N ALA A 15 -145.83 -15.89 -30.57
CA ALA A 15 -146.37 -15.14 -31.70
C ALA A 15 -147.57 -15.84 -32.39
N VAL A 16 -148.50 -16.40 -31.60
CA VAL A 16 -149.55 -17.32 -32.09
C VAL A 16 -150.85 -16.62 -32.50
N GLY A 17 -151.15 -15.40 -32.04
CA GLY A 17 -152.46 -14.79 -32.31
C GLY A 17 -152.57 -13.29 -32.04
N HIS A 18 -153.73 -12.74 -32.43
CA HIS A 18 -154.15 -11.35 -32.27
C HIS A 18 -154.26 -10.98 -30.77
N GLU A 19 -154.32 -9.69 -30.43
CA GLU A 19 -154.35 -9.24 -29.03
C GLU A 19 -155.45 -9.89 -28.16
N THR A 20 -156.52 -10.41 -28.77
CA THR A 20 -157.67 -11.05 -28.11
C THR A 20 -157.50 -12.55 -27.82
N ASP A 21 -156.58 -13.25 -28.49
CA ASP A 21 -156.40 -14.70 -28.34
C ASP A 21 -155.18 -14.99 -27.43
N ILE A 22 -155.41 -15.17 -26.12
CA ILE A 22 -154.33 -15.51 -25.16
C ILE A 22 -154.18 -17.03 -25.09
N THR A 23 -152.98 -17.52 -25.37
CA THR A 23 -152.65 -18.95 -25.34
C THR A 23 -151.78 -19.31 -24.14
N LEU A 24 -151.78 -20.58 -23.72
CA LEU A 24 -150.92 -21.03 -22.61
C LEU A 24 -149.43 -20.89 -22.88
N ILE A 25 -149.00 -20.76 -24.15
CA ILE A 25 -147.59 -20.55 -24.50
C ILE A 25 -147.17 -19.09 -24.30
N ASP A 26 -148.10 -18.13 -24.35
CA ASP A 26 -147.83 -16.71 -24.07
C ASP A 26 -147.43 -16.47 -22.61
N PHE A 27 -147.95 -17.28 -21.68
CA PHE A 27 -147.60 -17.20 -20.26
C PHE A 27 -146.24 -17.79 -19.92
N VAL A 28 -145.65 -18.56 -20.84
CA VAL A 28 -144.42 -19.32 -20.60
C VAL A 28 -143.24 -18.80 -21.44
N ALA A 29 -143.48 -17.99 -22.47
CA ALA A 29 -142.44 -17.33 -23.25
C ALA A 29 -141.87 -16.06 -22.56
N ASP A 30 -140.61 -15.70 -22.85
CA ASP A 30 -139.95 -14.50 -22.28
C ASP A 30 -140.55 -13.18 -22.80
N LYS A 31 -141.03 -13.20 -24.04
CA LYS A 31 -141.72 -12.07 -24.66
C LYS A 31 -142.95 -12.56 -25.43
N ARG A 32 -144.02 -11.79 -25.37
CA ARG A 32 -145.18 -11.94 -26.25
C ARG A 32 -145.10 -10.92 -27.36
N ALA A 33 -145.29 -11.37 -28.60
CA ALA A 33 -145.46 -10.52 -29.77
C ALA A 33 -146.85 -10.76 -30.38
N PRO A 34 -147.54 -9.70 -30.87
CA PRO A 34 -148.89 -9.82 -31.43
C PRO A 34 -148.91 -10.52 -32.80
N THR A 35 -147.78 -10.61 -33.49
CA THR A 35 -147.65 -11.29 -34.78
C THR A 35 -146.28 -11.97 -34.90
N PRO A 36 -146.15 -13.01 -35.75
CA PRO A 36 -144.85 -13.61 -36.06
C PRO A 36 -143.81 -12.60 -36.53
N THR A 37 -144.26 -11.57 -37.27
CA THR A 37 -143.40 -10.49 -37.78
C THR A 37 -142.86 -9.62 -36.64
N ALA A 38 -143.70 -9.25 -35.67
CA ALA A 38 -143.27 -8.48 -34.51
C ALA A 38 -142.28 -9.25 -33.63
N ALA A 39 -142.41 -10.59 -33.51
CA ALA A 39 -141.43 -11.42 -32.82
C ALA A 39 -140.06 -11.38 -33.52
N ALA A 40 -140.06 -11.46 -34.86
CA ALA A 40 -138.85 -11.37 -35.65
C ALA A 40 -138.16 -9.99 -35.52
N GLU A 41 -138.93 -8.90 -35.51
CA GLU A 41 -138.39 -7.54 -35.29
C GLU A 41 -137.76 -7.37 -33.90
N MET A 42 -138.27 -8.05 -32.88
CA MET A 42 -137.70 -8.02 -31.53
C MET A 42 -136.43 -8.87 -31.38
N ALA A 43 -136.35 -10.00 -32.10
CA ALA A 43 -135.22 -10.92 -32.02
C ALA A 43 -134.04 -10.50 -32.89
N VAL A 44 -134.29 -9.80 -34.00
CA VAL A 44 -133.28 -9.46 -35.00
C VAL A 44 -132.84 -8.00 -34.83
N PRO A 45 -131.54 -7.73 -34.58
CA PRO A 45 -131.04 -6.37 -34.47
C PRO A 45 -131.27 -5.59 -35.78
N VAL A 46 -131.51 -4.28 -35.64
CA VAL A 46 -131.74 -3.41 -36.80
C VAL A 46 -130.46 -3.32 -37.62
N ARG A 47 -130.57 -3.69 -38.91
CA ARG A 47 -129.41 -3.76 -39.82
C ARG A 47 -128.62 -2.44 -39.89
N SER A 48 -129.31 -1.29 -39.81
CA SER A 48 -128.65 0.04 -39.84
C SER A 48 -127.70 0.26 -38.68
N ASP A 49 -128.06 -0.19 -37.48
CA ASP A 49 -127.31 0.08 -36.27
C ASP A 49 -126.04 -0.77 -36.23
N LEU A 50 -126.16 -2.03 -36.67
CA LEU A 50 -125.00 -2.91 -36.89
C LEU A 50 -124.04 -2.33 -37.93
N PHE A 51 -124.55 -1.73 -39.03
CA PHE A 51 -123.69 -1.06 -40.00
C PHE A 51 -122.95 0.13 -39.40
N VAL A 52 -123.61 0.92 -38.54
CA VAL A 52 -122.98 2.04 -37.84
C VAL A 52 -121.89 1.55 -36.88
N GLU A 53 -122.17 0.51 -36.10
CA GLU A 53 -121.22 -0.06 -35.14
C GLU A 53 -119.99 -0.66 -35.84
N VAL A 54 -120.21 -1.45 -36.88
CA VAL A 54 -119.12 -2.01 -37.70
C VAL A 54 -118.31 -0.90 -38.35
N ALA A 55 -118.96 0.14 -38.88
CA ALA A 55 -118.27 1.29 -39.45
C ALA A 55 -117.43 2.03 -38.41
N ASP A 56 -117.92 2.21 -37.18
CA ASP A 56 -117.16 2.85 -36.11
C ASP A 56 -115.96 2.02 -35.67
N LEU A 57 -116.15 0.73 -35.43
CA LEU A 57 -115.07 -0.20 -35.12
C LEU A 57 -114.02 -0.26 -36.24
N ALA A 58 -114.46 -0.26 -37.50
CA ALA A 58 -113.57 -0.20 -38.65
C ALA A 58 -112.77 1.12 -38.70
N ARG A 59 -113.40 2.26 -38.43
CA ARG A 59 -112.69 3.56 -38.34
C ARG A 59 -111.67 3.58 -37.21
N ARG A 60 -112.03 3.10 -36.02
CA ARG A 60 -111.15 3.07 -34.85
C ARG A 60 -109.93 2.18 -35.09
N THR A 61 -110.14 0.95 -35.58
CA THR A 61 -109.05 0.02 -35.90
C THR A 61 -108.13 0.59 -36.98
N ARG A 62 -108.68 1.22 -38.02
CA ARG A 62 -107.90 1.90 -39.06
C ARG A 62 -107.05 3.04 -38.49
N ALA A 63 -107.61 3.86 -37.61
CA ALA A 63 -106.88 4.97 -36.98
C ALA A 63 -105.77 4.48 -36.04
N TYR A 64 -105.99 3.39 -35.29
CA TYR A 64 -104.94 2.76 -34.48
C TYR A 64 -103.82 2.19 -35.36
N TRP A 65 -104.17 1.48 -36.43
CA TRP A 65 -103.22 0.91 -37.36
C TRP A 65 -102.34 1.99 -38.02
N GLN A 66 -102.95 3.09 -38.48
CA GLN A 66 -102.22 4.21 -39.08
C GLN A 66 -101.24 4.84 -38.09
N ARG A 67 -101.67 5.10 -36.85
CA ARG A 67 -100.79 5.67 -35.80
C ARG A 67 -99.65 4.72 -35.43
N ALA A 68 -99.93 3.44 -35.26
CA ALA A 68 -98.91 2.44 -34.96
C ALA A 68 -97.88 2.32 -36.10
N HIS A 69 -98.35 2.40 -37.35
CA HIS A 69 -97.47 2.37 -38.52
C HIS A 69 -96.58 3.61 -38.58
N GLU A 70 -97.11 4.82 -38.35
CA GLU A 70 -96.29 6.03 -38.35
C GLU A 70 -95.28 6.05 -37.19
N SER A 71 -95.66 5.57 -35.99
CA SER A 71 -94.71 5.41 -34.87
C SER A 71 -93.54 4.52 -35.25
N ARG A 72 -93.81 3.32 -35.78
CA ARG A 72 -92.76 2.38 -36.22
C ARG A 72 -91.88 2.96 -37.33
N ARG A 73 -92.46 3.70 -38.28
CA ARG A 73 -91.68 4.41 -39.31
C ARG A 73 -90.80 5.49 -38.70
N SER A 74 -91.30 6.24 -37.74
CA SER A 74 -90.54 7.28 -37.05
C SER A 74 -89.37 6.70 -36.24
N GLU A 75 -89.59 5.59 -35.53
CA GLU A 75 -88.57 4.84 -34.79
C GLU A 75 -87.50 4.27 -35.72
N LEU A 76 -87.91 3.65 -36.84
CA LEU A 76 -86.97 3.16 -37.86
C LEU A 76 -86.11 4.31 -38.41
N ARG A 77 -86.70 5.46 -38.73
CA ARG A 77 -85.97 6.64 -39.22
C ARG A 77 -85.04 7.23 -38.15
N ALA A 78 -85.39 7.14 -36.87
CA ALA A 78 -84.54 7.57 -35.77
C ALA A 78 -83.35 6.61 -35.58
N ALA A 79 -83.60 5.30 -35.55
CA ALA A 79 -82.57 4.27 -35.47
C ALA A 79 -81.62 4.30 -36.68
N ALA A 80 -82.16 4.48 -37.89
CA ALA A 80 -81.36 4.62 -39.12
C ALA A 80 -80.46 5.86 -39.10
N ARG A 81 -80.88 6.95 -38.44
CA ARG A 81 -80.06 8.15 -38.24
C ARG A 81 -79.02 8.00 -37.11
N ALA A 82 -79.28 7.13 -36.15
CA ALA A 82 -78.34 6.81 -35.07
C ALA A 82 -77.24 5.84 -35.53
N LEU A 83 -77.43 5.12 -36.65
CA LEU A 83 -76.37 4.33 -37.26
C LEU A 83 -75.26 5.25 -37.80
N PRO A 84 -73.99 5.00 -37.47
CA PRO A 84 -72.87 5.75 -38.03
C PRO A 84 -72.88 5.68 -39.56
N ALA A 85 -72.49 6.76 -40.23
CA ALA A 85 -72.38 6.73 -41.67
C ALA A 85 -71.32 5.70 -42.10
N ALA A 86 -71.48 5.10 -43.28
CA ALA A 86 -70.50 4.14 -43.81
C ALA A 86 -69.09 4.74 -43.89
N GLY A 87 -68.98 6.07 -44.09
CA GLY A 87 -67.73 6.81 -44.03
C GLY A 87 -67.08 6.78 -42.65
N ASP A 88 -67.86 6.91 -41.58
CA ASP A 88 -67.35 6.93 -40.19
C ASP A 88 -66.86 5.55 -39.76
N LEU A 89 -67.58 4.49 -40.15
CA LEU A 89 -67.15 3.10 -39.91
C LEU A 89 -65.83 2.76 -40.61
N LEU A 90 -65.62 3.33 -41.81
CA LEU A 90 -64.43 3.08 -42.62
C LEU A 90 -63.32 4.12 -42.40
N ALA A 91 -63.56 5.19 -41.63
CA ALA A 91 -62.60 6.26 -41.43
C ALA A 91 -61.28 5.74 -40.81
N ILE A 92 -61.38 4.93 -39.74
CA ILE A 92 -60.20 4.38 -39.06
C ILE A 92 -59.46 3.36 -39.94
N PRO A 93 -60.11 2.34 -40.55
CA PRO A 93 -59.46 1.44 -41.50
C PRO A 93 -58.78 2.16 -42.67
N ARG A 94 -59.45 3.17 -43.25
CA ARG A 94 -58.92 3.95 -44.37
C ARG A 94 -57.70 4.77 -43.96
N GLN A 95 -57.76 5.46 -42.82
CA GLN A 95 -56.61 6.19 -42.27
C GLN A 95 -55.41 5.27 -41.99
N ARG A 96 -55.64 4.05 -41.49
CA ARG A 96 -54.57 3.06 -41.27
C ARG A 96 -53.97 2.58 -42.59
N LEU A 97 -54.80 2.32 -43.60
CA LEU A 97 -54.34 1.94 -44.94
C LEU A 97 -53.52 3.06 -45.58
N ASP A 98 -53.99 4.30 -45.51
CA ASP A 98 -53.30 5.47 -46.06
C ASP A 98 -51.96 5.69 -45.36
N SER A 99 -51.92 5.56 -44.03
CA SER A 99 -50.69 5.67 -43.23
C SER A 99 -49.70 4.57 -43.59
N ALA A 100 -50.17 3.32 -43.72
CA ALA A 100 -49.34 2.19 -44.14
C ALA A 100 -48.82 2.39 -45.56
N GLY A 101 -49.68 2.79 -46.51
CA GLY A 101 -49.33 3.09 -47.89
C GLY A 101 -48.30 4.22 -48.02
N ALA A 102 -48.43 5.28 -47.21
CA ALA A 102 -47.46 6.39 -47.19
C ALA A 102 -46.11 5.99 -46.56
N SER A 103 -46.13 5.11 -45.56
CA SER A 103 -44.93 4.66 -44.84
C SER A 103 -44.12 3.61 -45.60
N LEU A 104 -44.78 2.73 -46.35
CA LEU A 104 -44.17 1.56 -46.97
C LEU A 104 -43.04 1.90 -47.96
N PRO A 105 -43.18 2.86 -48.90
CA PRO A 105 -42.08 3.26 -49.79
C PRO A 105 -40.88 3.82 -49.02
N ARG A 106 -41.11 4.56 -47.93
CA ARG A 106 -40.04 5.10 -47.09
C ARG A 106 -39.30 3.98 -46.35
N GLY A 107 -40.06 3.03 -45.79
CA GLY A 107 -39.51 1.85 -45.12
C GLY A 107 -38.68 0.98 -46.07
N LEU A 108 -39.20 0.71 -47.27
CA LEU A 108 -38.48 -0.07 -48.29
C LEU A 108 -37.18 0.62 -48.74
N LYS A 109 -37.21 1.93 -49.01
CA LYS A 109 -36.00 2.71 -49.35
C LYS A 109 -34.98 2.73 -48.22
N ALA A 110 -35.42 2.90 -46.97
CA ALA A 110 -34.53 2.86 -45.82
C ALA A 110 -33.91 1.48 -45.63
N ASN A 111 -34.69 0.41 -45.85
CA ASN A 111 -34.22 -0.96 -45.71
C ASN A 111 -33.20 -1.32 -46.80
N THR A 112 -33.48 -1.00 -48.06
CA THR A 112 -32.52 -1.22 -49.16
C THR A 112 -31.23 -0.46 -48.94
N HIS A 113 -31.30 0.79 -48.45
CA HIS A 113 -30.11 1.57 -48.13
C HIS A 113 -29.31 0.97 -46.97
N SER A 114 -29.98 0.46 -45.93
CA SER A 114 -29.32 -0.22 -44.81
C SER A 114 -28.57 -1.47 -45.28
N HIS A 115 -29.22 -2.33 -46.07
CA HIS A 115 -28.59 -3.52 -46.62
C HIS A 115 -27.47 -3.18 -47.61
N PHE A 116 -27.65 -2.16 -48.45
CA PHE A 116 -26.60 -1.70 -49.36
C PHE A 116 -25.38 -1.19 -48.59
N ARG A 117 -25.57 -0.37 -47.55
CA ARG A 117 -24.47 0.08 -46.67
C ARG A 117 -23.72 -1.07 -46.03
N ARG A 118 -24.44 -2.07 -45.49
CA ARG A 118 -23.82 -3.26 -44.90
C ARG A 118 -23.03 -4.05 -45.93
N PHE A 119 -23.59 -4.23 -47.13
CA PHE A 119 -22.91 -4.88 -48.24
C PHE A 119 -21.64 -4.12 -48.65
N THR A 120 -21.72 -2.80 -48.88
CA THR A 120 -20.56 -1.98 -49.26
C THR A 120 -19.48 -1.96 -48.18
N ALA A 121 -19.85 -1.93 -46.90
CA ALA A 121 -18.90 -1.97 -45.79
C ALA A 121 -18.19 -3.33 -45.68
N ALA A 122 -18.86 -4.42 -46.00
CA ALA A 122 -18.26 -5.75 -46.03
C ALA A 122 -17.40 -5.95 -47.30
N SER A 123 -17.89 -5.56 -48.48
CA SER A 123 -17.20 -5.74 -49.75
C SER A 123 -15.96 -4.86 -49.89
N SER A 124 -15.99 -3.62 -49.37
CA SER A 124 -14.82 -2.73 -49.36
C SER A 124 -13.66 -3.28 -48.54
N LYS A 125 -13.93 -4.04 -47.48
CA LYS A 125 -12.91 -4.72 -46.67
C LYS A 125 -12.31 -5.94 -47.37
N LEU A 126 -13.02 -6.53 -48.32
CA LEU A 126 -12.63 -7.73 -49.05
C LEU A 126 -11.92 -7.43 -50.38
N THR A 127 -11.54 -6.17 -50.63
CA THR A 127 -10.76 -5.84 -51.82
C THR A 127 -9.33 -6.36 -51.66
N LEU A 128 -8.82 -7.05 -52.68
CA LEU A 128 -7.44 -7.58 -52.74
C LEU A 128 -6.37 -6.55 -52.35
N ARG A 129 -6.61 -5.27 -52.66
CA ARG A 129 -5.73 -4.16 -52.30
C ARG A 129 -5.68 -3.86 -50.80
N VAL A 130 -6.81 -3.95 -50.10
CA VAL A 130 -6.87 -3.74 -48.64
C VAL A 130 -6.20 -4.91 -47.93
N LEU A 131 -6.42 -6.14 -48.41
CA LEU A 131 -5.76 -7.33 -47.87
C LEU A 131 -4.24 -7.26 -48.08
N HIS A 132 -3.78 -6.91 -49.28
CA HIS A 132 -2.35 -6.68 -49.54
C HIS A 132 -1.79 -5.56 -48.66
N GLY A 133 -2.50 -4.44 -48.53
CA GLY A 133 -2.08 -3.34 -47.65
C GLY A 133 -1.93 -3.77 -46.19
N GLN A 134 -2.86 -4.58 -45.67
CA GLN A 134 -2.78 -5.13 -44.32
C GLN A 134 -1.60 -6.09 -44.15
N ILE A 135 -1.34 -6.95 -45.13
CA ILE A 135 -0.19 -7.87 -45.12
C ILE A 135 1.12 -7.08 -45.17
N SER A 136 1.25 -6.12 -46.08
CA SER A 136 2.46 -5.26 -46.16
C SER A 136 2.67 -4.46 -44.88
N GLN A 137 1.60 -3.98 -44.23
CA GLN A 137 1.71 -3.26 -42.97
C GLN A 137 2.11 -4.18 -41.81
N ALA A 138 1.60 -5.43 -41.78
CA ALA A 138 2.01 -6.43 -40.81
C ALA A 138 3.48 -6.83 -40.99
N ASP A 139 3.92 -7.02 -42.23
CA ASP A 139 5.30 -7.34 -42.58
C ASP A 139 6.28 -6.21 -42.23
N HIS A 140 5.88 -4.96 -42.50
CA HIS A 140 6.66 -3.79 -42.08
C HIS A 140 6.77 -3.70 -40.55
N ARG A 141 5.69 -3.97 -39.81
CA ARG A 141 5.72 -4.02 -38.33
C ARG A 141 6.64 -5.12 -37.81
N LEU A 142 6.62 -6.31 -38.42
CA LEU A 142 7.51 -7.40 -38.05
C LEU A 142 8.98 -7.04 -38.29
N THR A 143 9.28 -6.45 -39.45
CA THR A 143 10.62 -5.98 -39.80
C THR A 143 11.12 -4.94 -38.78
N VAL A 144 10.34 -3.90 -38.50
CA VAL A 144 10.71 -2.85 -37.53
C VAL A 144 10.88 -3.41 -36.12
N CYS A 145 10.00 -4.31 -35.67
CA CYS A 145 10.14 -4.97 -34.38
C CYS A 145 11.41 -5.84 -34.31
N GLY A 146 11.72 -6.58 -35.39
CA GLY A 146 12.94 -7.38 -35.51
C GLY A 146 14.22 -6.55 -35.43
N GLU A 147 14.27 -5.44 -36.18
CA GLU A 147 15.41 -4.51 -36.15
C GLU A 147 15.60 -3.88 -34.76
N ARG A 148 14.52 -3.43 -34.12
CA ARG A 148 14.56 -2.86 -32.75
C ARG A 148 15.01 -3.90 -31.72
N LEU A 149 14.57 -5.15 -31.84
CA LEU A 149 15.03 -6.23 -30.98
C LEU A 149 16.53 -6.48 -31.18
N GLY A 150 17.01 -6.50 -32.43
CA GLY A 150 18.43 -6.61 -32.74
C GLY A 150 19.28 -5.48 -32.14
N LEU A 151 18.85 -4.23 -32.29
CA LEU A 151 19.57 -3.07 -31.76
C LEU A 151 19.55 -3.02 -30.21
N SER A 152 18.41 -3.34 -29.59
CA SER A 152 18.30 -3.39 -28.12
C SER A 152 19.12 -4.53 -27.52
N ALA A 153 19.14 -5.71 -28.14
CA ALA A 153 19.99 -6.81 -27.71
C ALA A 153 21.48 -6.46 -27.80
N ARG A 154 21.92 -5.86 -28.91
CA ARG A 154 23.32 -5.42 -29.08
C ARG A 154 23.73 -4.36 -28.05
N SER A 155 22.88 -3.35 -27.83
CA SER A 155 23.17 -2.30 -26.84
C SER A 155 23.20 -2.84 -25.40
N LEU A 156 22.27 -3.75 -25.04
CA LEU A 156 22.28 -4.41 -23.73
C LEU A 156 23.56 -5.22 -23.51
N LEU A 157 23.97 -6.01 -24.50
CA LEU A 157 25.20 -6.80 -24.42
C LEU A 157 26.44 -5.89 -24.31
N ARG A 158 26.48 -4.77 -25.05
CA ARG A 158 27.55 -3.79 -24.96
C ARG A 158 27.63 -3.16 -23.56
N GLN A 159 26.50 -2.69 -23.03
CA GLN A 159 26.44 -2.09 -21.69
C GLN A 159 26.85 -3.09 -20.59
N ARG A 160 26.48 -4.37 -20.72
CA ARG A 160 26.92 -5.43 -19.82
C ARG A 160 28.43 -5.64 -19.89
N ARG A 161 29.00 -5.70 -21.11
CA ARG A 161 30.45 -5.80 -21.31
C ARG A 161 31.20 -4.61 -20.71
N ASP A 162 30.75 -3.40 -20.97
CA ASP A 162 31.38 -2.17 -20.44
C ASP A 162 31.32 -2.13 -18.90
N ARG A 163 30.20 -2.58 -18.30
CA ARG A 163 30.07 -2.71 -16.85
C ARG A 163 31.05 -3.73 -16.27
N PHE A 164 31.22 -4.88 -16.91
CA PHE A 164 32.19 -5.89 -16.47
C PHE A 164 33.62 -5.40 -16.61
N ALA A 165 33.97 -4.74 -17.72
CA ALA A 165 35.28 -4.13 -17.91
C ALA A 165 35.57 -3.05 -16.84
N GLY A 166 34.60 -2.20 -16.52
CA GLY A 166 34.73 -1.21 -15.45
C GLY A 166 34.85 -1.83 -14.05
N LEU A 167 34.20 -2.97 -13.78
CA LEU A 167 34.38 -3.72 -12.53
C LEU A 167 35.76 -4.36 -12.45
N GLU A 168 36.26 -4.90 -13.56
CA GLU A 168 37.60 -5.50 -13.65
C GLU A 168 38.70 -4.47 -13.33
N VAL A 169 38.65 -3.29 -13.97
CA VAL A 169 39.63 -2.21 -13.73
C VAL A 169 39.61 -1.77 -12.26
N ARG A 170 38.41 -1.55 -11.69
CA ARG A 170 38.28 -1.16 -10.28
C ARG A 170 38.77 -2.23 -9.32
N LEU A 171 38.50 -3.49 -9.59
CA LEU A 171 38.91 -4.61 -8.75
C LEU A 171 40.42 -4.84 -8.81
N ARG A 172 41.05 -4.65 -9.99
CA ARG A 172 42.51 -4.67 -10.13
C ARG A 172 43.15 -3.51 -9.35
N ALA A 173 42.63 -2.30 -9.51
CA ALA A 173 43.12 -1.12 -8.79
C ALA A 173 42.96 -1.26 -7.27
N SER A 174 41.81 -1.75 -6.79
CA SER A 174 41.55 -1.95 -5.36
C SER A 174 42.43 -3.06 -4.77
N LYS A 175 42.63 -4.17 -5.49
CA LYS A 175 43.55 -5.24 -5.06
C LYS A 175 44.99 -4.73 -4.93
N LEU A 176 45.48 -3.96 -5.89
CA LEU A 176 46.84 -3.41 -5.86
C LEU A 176 46.99 -2.39 -4.73
N SER A 177 46.03 -1.47 -4.58
CA SER A 177 46.02 -0.48 -3.49
C SER A 177 46.00 -1.15 -2.11
N ASN A 178 45.13 -2.15 -1.91
CA ASN A 178 45.06 -2.89 -0.65
C ASN A 178 46.36 -3.65 -0.37
N ALA A 179 46.93 -4.33 -1.37
CA ALA A 179 48.22 -5.02 -1.22
C ALA A 179 49.34 -4.04 -0.82
N GLN A 180 49.37 -2.84 -1.42
CA GLN A 180 50.35 -1.81 -1.08
C GLN A 180 50.13 -1.24 0.34
N ALA A 181 48.88 -1.00 0.73
CA ALA A 181 48.53 -0.56 2.08
C ALA A 181 48.98 -1.58 3.14
N GLN A 182 48.78 -2.87 2.90
CA GLN A 182 49.24 -3.94 3.79
C GLN A 182 50.76 -4.01 3.86
N ARG A 183 51.47 -3.91 2.73
CA ARG A 183 52.95 -3.85 2.72
C ARG A 183 53.48 -2.67 3.53
N ASN A 184 52.91 -1.49 3.35
CA ASN A 184 53.29 -0.29 4.09
C ASN A 184 52.99 -0.44 5.60
N ALA A 185 51.85 -1.05 5.96
CA ALA A 185 51.52 -1.33 7.35
C ALA A 185 52.54 -2.29 7.99
N ILE A 186 52.89 -3.39 7.32
CA ILE A 186 53.91 -4.34 7.78
C ILE A 186 55.28 -3.65 7.93
N ALA A 187 55.69 -2.83 6.97
CA ALA A 187 56.95 -2.09 7.03
C ALA A 187 57.00 -1.16 8.27
N ARG A 188 55.93 -0.39 8.53
CA ARG A 188 55.83 0.47 9.72
C ARG A 188 55.87 -0.33 11.02
N GLN A 189 55.20 -1.49 11.08
CA GLN A 189 55.25 -2.33 12.27
C GLN A 189 56.66 -2.89 12.50
N ARG A 190 57.35 -3.33 11.44
CA ARG A 190 58.76 -3.80 11.52
C ARG A 190 59.70 -2.71 12.02
N GLU A 191 59.56 -1.50 11.49
CA GLU A 191 60.35 -0.35 11.95
C GLU A 191 60.06 -0.02 13.42
N ARG A 192 58.79 -0.07 13.83
CA ARG A 192 58.40 0.12 15.24
C ARG A 192 59.00 -0.96 16.13
N THR A 193 58.96 -2.23 15.73
CA THR A 193 59.58 -3.32 16.51
C THR A 193 61.09 -3.17 16.60
N GLN A 194 61.75 -2.73 15.52
CA GLN A 194 63.20 -2.48 15.51
C GLN A 194 63.56 -1.33 16.45
N ARG A 195 62.87 -0.18 16.36
CA ARG A 195 63.09 0.96 17.26
C ARG A 195 62.87 0.59 18.72
N LEU A 196 61.84 -0.21 19.02
CA LEU A 196 61.61 -0.71 20.38
C LEU A 196 62.71 -1.66 20.84
N GLY A 197 63.19 -2.56 19.96
CA GLY A 197 64.30 -3.46 20.22
C GLY A 197 65.61 -2.71 20.52
N GLU A 198 65.97 -1.72 19.70
CA GLU A 198 67.15 -0.88 19.93
C GLU A 198 67.06 -0.09 21.24
N ARG A 199 65.89 0.49 21.54
CA ARG A 199 65.65 1.19 22.81
C ARG A 199 65.77 0.25 24.01
N ALA A 200 65.21 -0.96 23.91
CA ALA A 200 65.32 -1.97 24.94
C ALA A 200 66.78 -2.40 25.15
N GLY A 201 67.54 -2.62 24.06
CA GLY A 201 68.97 -2.94 24.12
C GLY A 201 69.80 -1.84 24.79
N ARG A 202 69.59 -0.57 24.42
CA ARG A 202 70.27 0.58 25.06
C ARG A 202 69.90 0.71 26.54
N ALA A 203 68.63 0.53 26.88
CA ALA A 203 68.17 0.55 28.26
C ALA A 203 68.80 -0.58 29.08
N LEU A 204 68.87 -1.79 28.52
CA LEU A 204 69.51 -2.94 29.14
C LEU A 204 71.01 -2.70 29.36
N ALA A 205 71.73 -2.22 28.35
CA ALA A 205 73.15 -1.88 28.47
C ALA A 205 73.40 -0.82 29.56
N THR A 206 72.54 0.21 29.62
CA THR A 206 72.63 1.25 30.65
C THR A 206 72.37 0.67 32.05
N LEU A 207 71.40 -0.24 32.19
CA LEU A 207 71.12 -0.91 33.46
C LEU A 207 72.29 -1.80 33.90
N LEU A 208 72.84 -2.61 32.99
CA LEU A 208 73.99 -3.45 33.28
C LEU A 208 75.21 -2.62 33.69
N HIS A 209 75.50 -1.52 32.99
CA HIS A 209 76.60 -0.63 33.35
C HIS A 209 76.41 0.02 34.73
N ARG A 210 75.17 0.40 35.09
CA ARG A 210 74.84 0.91 36.44
C ARG A 210 75.03 -0.15 37.53
N LEU A 211 74.69 -1.40 37.23
CA LEU A 211 74.90 -2.51 38.18
C LEU A 211 76.40 -2.80 38.34
N ASP A 212 77.16 -2.79 37.25
CA ASP A 212 78.60 -3.04 37.25
C ASP A 212 79.35 -1.95 38.03
N THR A 213 79.08 -0.67 37.74
CA THR A 213 79.63 0.46 38.51
C THR A 213 79.24 0.40 39.99
N ARG A 214 78.04 -0.08 40.34
CA ARG A 214 77.64 -0.29 41.73
C ARG A 214 78.45 -1.39 42.40
N VAL A 215 78.73 -2.50 41.70
CA VAL A 215 79.58 -3.58 42.20
C VAL A 215 81.01 -3.09 42.38
N GLU A 216 81.58 -2.39 41.39
CA GLU A 216 82.92 -1.80 41.49
C GLU A 216 83.05 -0.83 42.68
N ASN A 217 82.09 0.07 42.84
CA ASN A 217 82.08 1.03 43.95
C ASN A 217 81.97 0.32 45.30
N SER A 218 81.15 -0.73 45.38
CA SER A 218 81.06 -1.57 46.59
C SER A 218 82.39 -2.27 46.88
N GLY A 219 83.09 -2.74 45.84
CA GLY A 219 84.44 -3.30 45.94
C GLY A 219 85.49 -2.29 46.41
N LYS A 220 85.44 -1.05 45.91
CA LYS A 220 86.32 0.05 46.36
C LYS A 220 86.05 0.46 47.81
N LEU A 221 84.78 0.49 48.23
CA LEU A 221 84.44 0.72 49.64
C LEU A 221 84.95 -0.41 50.53
N LEU A 222 84.80 -1.65 50.09
CA LEU A 222 85.33 -2.82 50.81
C LEU A 222 86.87 -2.74 50.93
N SER A 223 87.59 -2.33 49.88
CA SER A 223 89.05 -2.21 49.93
C SER A 223 89.51 -1.04 50.82
N ALA A 224 88.81 0.09 50.80
CA ALA A 224 89.10 1.25 51.65
C ALA A 224 88.84 0.99 53.14
N LEU A 225 87.78 0.25 53.48
CA LEU A 225 87.48 -0.18 54.85
C LEU A 225 88.30 -1.40 55.29
N SER A 226 88.95 -2.10 54.36
CA SER A 226 89.83 -3.22 54.71
C SER A 226 91.19 -2.72 55.21
N TYR A 227 91.66 -3.31 56.30
CA TYR A 227 93.00 -3.03 56.85
C TYR A 227 94.13 -3.29 55.83
N ARG A 228 93.89 -4.16 54.84
CA ARG A 228 94.86 -4.48 53.77
C ARG A 228 95.22 -3.27 52.90
N GLY A 229 94.27 -2.36 52.63
CA GLY A 229 94.55 -1.13 51.89
C GLY A 229 95.41 -0.13 52.67
N VAL A 230 95.36 -0.18 54.00
CA VAL A 230 96.21 0.61 54.89
C VAL A 230 97.63 0.04 54.93
N LEU A 231 97.77 -1.29 54.99
CA LEU A 231 99.07 -1.97 54.91
C LEU A 231 99.82 -1.63 53.60
N ALA A 232 99.13 -1.65 52.46
CA ALA A 232 99.70 -1.32 51.15
C ALA A 232 100.22 0.13 51.02
N ARG A 233 99.79 1.06 51.90
CA ARG A 233 100.25 2.46 51.92
C ARG A 233 101.49 2.68 52.81
N GLY A 234 102.11 1.61 53.30
CA GLY A 234 103.34 1.67 54.10
C GLY A 234 103.12 1.80 55.61
N PHE A 235 101.89 1.60 56.08
CA PHE A 235 101.61 1.44 57.50
C PHE A 235 101.81 -0.02 57.89
N ALA A 236 102.34 -0.24 59.08
CA ALA A 236 102.59 -1.59 59.59
C ALA A 236 101.56 -1.89 60.69
N LEU A 237 100.88 -3.04 60.60
CA LEU A 237 99.95 -3.47 61.63
C LEU A 237 100.74 -4.20 62.71
N VAL A 238 100.83 -3.55 63.87
CA VAL A 238 101.59 -4.02 65.02
C VAL A 238 100.67 -4.92 65.85
N ARG A 239 101.07 -6.18 66.06
CA ARG A 239 100.32 -7.16 66.87
C ARG A 239 101.16 -7.62 68.05
N ASP A 240 100.49 -7.87 69.17
CA ASP A 240 101.11 -8.52 70.33
C ASP A 240 101.38 -10.02 70.07
N GLU A 241 102.11 -10.73 70.94
CA GLU A 241 102.37 -12.17 70.82
C GLU A 241 101.07 -13.00 70.71
N ALA A 242 99.94 -12.47 71.21
CA ALA A 242 98.61 -13.08 71.10
C ALA A 242 97.85 -12.74 69.80
N GLY A 243 98.44 -11.99 68.86
CA GLY A 243 97.87 -11.69 67.54
C GLY A 243 96.84 -10.55 67.48
N HIS A 244 96.61 -9.83 68.59
CA HIS A 244 95.72 -8.68 68.66
C HIS A 244 96.42 -7.38 68.22
N PRO A 245 95.76 -6.49 67.46
CA PRO A 245 96.36 -5.24 67.00
C PRO A 245 96.58 -4.26 68.16
N LEU A 246 97.80 -3.74 68.28
CA LEU A 246 98.22 -2.77 69.29
C LEU A 246 98.05 -1.34 68.75
N HIS A 247 97.21 -0.54 69.40
CA HIS A 247 96.83 0.80 68.93
C HIS A 247 97.66 1.95 69.54
N SER A 248 98.51 1.70 70.54
CA SER A 248 99.30 2.73 71.23
C SER A 248 100.69 2.23 71.57
N ALA A 249 101.71 3.09 71.35
CA ALA A 249 103.11 2.79 71.65
C ALA A 249 103.40 2.67 73.16
N ASP A 250 102.55 3.23 74.03
CA ASP A 250 102.71 3.13 75.49
C ASP A 250 102.40 1.72 76.03
N ALA A 251 101.72 0.89 75.23
CA ALA A 251 101.42 -0.50 75.59
C ALA A 251 102.62 -1.44 75.39
N ILE A 252 103.75 -0.94 74.86
CA ILE A 252 104.94 -1.74 74.55
C ILE A 252 106.01 -1.46 75.61
N GLY A 253 106.27 -2.44 76.48
CA GLY A 253 107.35 -2.39 77.47
C GLY A 253 108.74 -2.63 76.86
N PRO A 254 109.83 -2.11 77.46
CA PRO A 254 111.19 -2.35 76.98
C PRO A 254 111.50 -3.86 77.00
N GLY A 255 111.87 -4.42 75.85
CA GLY A 255 112.10 -5.86 75.63
C GLY A 255 110.92 -6.66 75.06
N ALA A 256 109.74 -6.05 74.87
CA ALA A 256 108.57 -6.76 74.33
C ALA A 256 108.76 -7.18 72.86
N ARG A 257 108.41 -8.44 72.54
CA ARG A 257 108.37 -8.97 71.17
C ARG A 257 107.05 -8.59 70.53
N VAL A 258 107.13 -8.01 69.34
CA VAL A 258 105.97 -7.48 68.63
C VAL A 258 106.04 -7.96 67.19
N GLU A 259 104.94 -8.48 66.67
CA GLU A 259 104.87 -8.90 65.28
C GLU A 259 104.33 -7.74 64.44
N ILE A 260 105.13 -7.32 63.47
CA ILE A 260 104.78 -6.23 62.58
C ILE A 260 104.40 -6.83 61.22
N GLU A 261 103.13 -6.70 60.86
CA GLU A 261 102.61 -7.13 59.56
C GLU A 261 102.70 -5.96 58.57
N PHE A 262 103.55 -6.12 57.55
CA PHE A 262 103.65 -5.22 56.41
C PHE A 262 102.81 -5.74 55.23
N ALA A 263 102.75 -4.98 54.14
CA ALA A 263 102.01 -5.38 52.93
C ALA A 263 102.56 -6.65 52.27
N ASP A 264 103.85 -6.90 52.43
CA ASP A 264 104.67 -7.89 51.73
C ASP A 264 105.13 -9.06 52.63
N GLY A 265 104.97 -8.96 53.94
CA GLY A 265 105.31 -10.03 54.87
C GLY A 265 105.18 -9.64 56.34
N ARG A 266 105.40 -10.61 57.23
CA ARG A 266 105.41 -10.40 58.68
C ARG A 266 106.83 -10.47 59.20
N VAL A 267 107.19 -9.54 60.08
CA VAL A 267 108.51 -9.47 60.70
C VAL A 267 108.34 -9.34 62.21
N ALA A 268 109.05 -10.17 62.97
CA ALA A 268 109.13 -10.04 64.41
C ALA A 268 110.14 -8.94 64.77
N ALA A 269 109.72 -7.99 65.60
CA ALA A 269 110.56 -6.92 66.14
C ALA A 269 110.61 -7.02 67.67
N THR A 270 111.68 -6.51 68.28
CA THR A 270 111.84 -6.41 69.74
C THR A 270 112.08 -4.95 70.11
N ALA A 271 111.34 -4.43 71.09
CA ALA A 271 111.44 -3.02 71.48
C ALA A 271 112.70 -2.76 72.32
N ASP A 272 113.64 -1.99 71.78
CA ASP A 272 114.92 -1.68 72.45
C ASP A 272 114.78 -0.49 73.43
N ALA A 273 115.63 -0.47 74.47
CA ALA A 273 115.42 0.33 75.69
C ALA A 273 115.76 1.83 75.59
N ASP A 274 116.20 2.32 74.43
CA ASP A 274 116.62 3.72 74.24
C ASP A 274 115.44 4.58 73.74
N ARG A 275 114.79 5.27 74.69
CA ARG A 275 113.58 6.07 74.46
C ARG A 275 113.95 7.55 74.25
N PRO A 276 113.83 8.11 73.03
CA PRO A 276 113.96 9.56 72.86
C PRO A 276 112.74 10.25 73.50
N ALA A 277 113.02 11.23 74.36
CA ALA A 277 112.02 12.04 75.05
C ALA A 277 111.11 12.81 74.06
N PRO A 278 109.82 13.01 74.37
CA PRO A 278 108.81 13.49 73.41
C PRO A 278 109.02 14.97 73.02
N ALA A 279 109.08 15.23 71.72
CA ALA A 279 109.11 16.57 71.14
C ALA A 279 107.74 17.30 71.29
N PRO A 280 107.73 18.64 71.42
CA PRO A 280 106.59 19.41 71.90
C PRO A 280 105.48 19.60 70.85
N LYS A 281 104.22 19.65 71.33
CA LYS A 281 103.01 19.94 70.56
C LYS A 281 103.09 21.32 69.89
N ARG A 282 103.12 21.36 68.55
CA ARG A 282 102.90 22.58 67.77
C ARG A 282 101.42 22.95 67.75
N ALA A 283 101.14 24.21 68.05
CA ALA A 283 99.83 24.86 68.03
C ALA A 283 99.24 24.95 66.61
N PRO A 284 97.91 25.05 66.46
CA PRO A 284 97.22 24.98 65.17
C PRO A 284 97.36 26.29 64.39
N SER A 285 97.92 26.22 63.19
CA SER A 285 97.89 27.31 62.21
C SER A 285 96.46 27.52 61.71
N GLN A 286 95.96 28.74 61.90
CA GLN A 286 94.68 29.21 61.39
C GLN A 286 94.62 29.24 59.85
N PRO A 287 93.41 29.09 59.26
CA PRO A 287 93.21 28.97 57.82
C PRO A 287 93.00 30.33 57.15
N LYS A 288 93.49 30.49 55.90
CA LYS A 288 93.12 31.59 55.01
C LYS A 288 93.49 31.27 53.56
N PRO A 289 92.83 31.85 52.55
CA PRO A 289 91.41 32.19 52.43
C PRO A 289 90.76 31.59 51.16
N ALA A 290 89.44 31.47 51.19
CA ALA A 290 88.60 31.26 50.02
C ALA A 290 88.77 32.40 49.00
N ALA A 291 88.99 32.03 47.74
CA ALA A 291 88.76 32.94 46.61
C ALA A 291 87.30 32.81 46.17
N GLN A 292 86.51 33.82 46.53
CA GLN A 292 85.30 34.20 45.80
C GLN A 292 85.71 35.29 44.81
N ASP A 293 85.33 35.17 43.54
CA ASP A 293 84.45 36.16 42.88
C ASP A 293 84.27 35.87 41.40
N ALA A 294 83.03 35.53 41.03
CA ALA A 294 82.38 36.02 39.82
C ALA A 294 80.85 35.94 40.02
N LYS A 295 80.22 37.11 40.12
CA LYS A 295 78.77 37.40 40.10
C LYS A 295 78.58 38.54 39.06
N PRO A 296 77.36 38.93 38.62
CA PRO A 296 76.12 38.18 38.32
C PRO A 296 75.43 38.64 36.98
N VAL A 297 74.18 38.15 36.74
CA VAL A 297 73.03 38.80 36.01
C VAL A 297 72.82 38.46 34.50
N PRO A 298 71.58 38.42 33.91
CA PRO A 298 70.20 38.36 34.45
C PRO A 298 69.32 37.18 33.96
N LYS A 299 68.18 37.03 34.65
CA LYS A 299 66.93 36.40 34.21
C LYS A 299 66.46 36.85 32.81
N ARG A 300 65.93 35.92 32.02
CA ARG A 300 64.74 36.20 31.18
C ARG A 300 63.64 35.19 31.48
N VAL A 301 62.61 35.73 32.10
CA VAL A 301 61.25 35.19 32.15
C VAL A 301 60.69 35.22 30.74
N GLY A 302 60.24 34.08 30.22
CA GLY A 302 59.29 34.00 29.12
C GLY A 302 57.99 33.41 29.64
N LYS A 303 56.99 34.26 29.89
CA LYS A 303 55.61 33.81 30.11
C LYS A 303 55.05 33.20 28.79
N PRO A 304 54.09 32.26 28.89
CA PRO A 304 53.39 31.67 27.75
C PRO A 304 52.32 32.64 27.22
N VAL A 305 51.58 32.22 26.17
CA VAL A 305 50.55 32.93 25.35
C VAL A 305 51.17 33.27 23.99
N ASP A 306 50.66 32.81 22.85
CA ASP A 306 49.25 32.86 22.44
C ASP A 306 48.87 31.78 21.42
N GLN A 307 47.60 31.39 21.48
CA GLN A 307 46.89 30.65 20.46
C GLN A 307 46.78 31.50 19.19
N GLY A 308 47.18 30.95 18.05
CA GLY A 308 47.02 31.57 16.74
C GLY A 308 46.35 30.59 15.78
N SER A 309 45.03 30.55 15.84
CA SER A 309 44.16 30.11 14.75
C SER A 309 44.38 31.05 13.55
N LEU A 310 44.69 30.50 12.36
CA LEU A 310 44.12 30.86 11.05
C LEU A 310 44.98 30.31 9.90
N PHE A 311 44.30 29.59 9.00
CA PHE A 311 44.73 28.96 7.72
C PHE A 311 45.34 27.55 7.79
#